data_AF-A0A8H7Y8C0-F1
#
_entry.id   AF-A0A8H7Y8C0-F1
#
_cell.length_a   1.000
_cell.length_b   1.000
_cell.length_c   1.000
_cell.angle_alpha   90.00
_cell.angle_beta   90.00
_cell.angle_gamma   90.00
#
_symmetry.space_group_name_H-M   'P 1'
#
loop_
_entity.id
_entity.type
_entity.pdbx_description
1 polymer ?
#
loop_
_entity_poly.entity_id
_entity_poly.type
_entity_poly.pdbx_seq_one_letter_code
_entity_poly.pdbx_strand_id
1 'polypeptide(L)'
;MYIDRHNPLAYEDWKSVLRLSTLWKFDQIRDKAINWLSSAIIYKDWAERIKTAKEFNITIWLRDAYVDLVQKNTLSYEDLTSGEYSLEWDTVAKIFFIRAQVLSSGQGVKENMKSWKVARALVNEHLLNNS
;
A
#
# COMPACT_ATOMS: atom_id res chain seq x y z
N MET A 1 15.21 20.72 -15.86
CA MET A 1 15.08 19.30 -16.25
C MET A 1 13.79 18.79 -15.63
N TYR A 2 12.76 18.56 -16.44
CA TYR A 2 11.48 18.04 -15.96
C TYR A 2 11.66 16.55 -15.65
N ILE A 3 11.67 16.19 -14.36
CA ILE A 3 11.60 14.78 -13.97
C ILE A 3 10.13 14.38 -14.09
N ASP A 4 9.81 13.66 -15.16
CA ASP A 4 8.50 13.05 -15.34
C ASP A 4 8.28 11.97 -14.26
N ARG A 5 7.23 12.16 -13.45
CA ARG A 5 6.88 11.24 -12.35
C ARG A 5 6.32 9.91 -12.85
N HIS A 6 6.05 9.80 -14.15
CA HIS A 6 5.60 8.58 -14.81
C HIS A 6 6.74 7.79 -15.46
N ASN A 7 7.96 8.34 -15.52
CA ASN A 7 9.11 7.65 -16.09
C ASN A 7 9.54 6.48 -15.18
N PRO A 8 9.47 5.21 -15.63
CA PRO A 8 9.86 4.05 -14.84
C PRO A 8 11.31 4.11 -14.35
N LEU A 9 12.22 4.71 -15.14
CA LEU A 9 13.61 4.91 -14.75
C LEU A 9 13.73 5.87 -13.56
N ALA A 10 12.95 6.95 -13.57
CA ALA A 10 12.94 7.89 -12.46
C ALA A 10 12.42 7.25 -11.16
N TYR A 11 11.44 6.35 -11.24
CA TYR A 11 10.94 5.64 -10.06
C TYR A 11 12.03 4.76 -9.41
N GLU A 12 12.76 3.98 -10.20
CA GLU A 12 13.85 3.12 -9.68
C GLU A 12 15.05 3.94 -9.18
N ASP A 13 15.35 5.08 -9.82
CA ASP A 13 16.37 6.01 -9.34
C ASP A 13 16.00 6.56 -7.95
N TRP A 14 14.76 7.02 -7.78
CA TRP A 14 14.30 7.54 -6.49
C TRP A 14 14.16 6.45 -5.42
N LYS A 15 13.82 5.20 -5.79
CA LYS A 15 13.92 4.04 -4.88
C LYS A 15 15.36 3.81 -4.43
N SER A 16 16.33 3.93 -5.33
CA SER A 16 17.75 3.80 -4.99
C SER A 16 18.20 4.93 -4.04
N VAL A 17 17.77 6.17 -4.28
CA VAL A 17 17.99 7.30 -3.37
C VAL A 17 17.37 7.05 -1.99
N LEU A 18 16.12 6.55 -1.95
CA LEU A 18 15.45 6.18 -0.69
C LEU A 18 16.23 5.10 0.05
N ARG A 19 16.70 4.07 -0.65
CA ARG A 19 17.47 2.98 -0.06
C ARG A 19 18.79 3.45 0.55
N LEU A 20 19.57 4.23 -0.19
CA LEU A 20 20.85 4.75 0.28
C LEU A 20 20.68 5.73 1.44
N SER A 21 19.72 6.66 1.33
CA SER A 21 19.43 7.60 2.42
C SER A 21 18.95 6.91 3.69
N THR A 22 18.23 5.80 3.58
CA THR A 22 17.83 4.97 4.73
C THR A 22 19.04 4.26 5.34
N LEU A 23 19.88 3.64 4.52
CA LEU A 23 21.05 2.90 4.97
C LEU A 23 22.04 3.81 5.73
N TRP A 24 22.23 5.03 5.25
CA TRP A 24 23.19 5.98 5.81
C TRP A 24 22.56 7.00 6.77
N LYS A 25 21.27 6.84 7.10
CA LYS A 25 20.53 7.71 8.02
C LYS A 25 20.57 9.19 7.63
N PHE A 26 20.42 9.46 6.33
CA PHE A 26 20.29 10.81 5.80
C PHE A 26 18.83 11.24 5.78
N ASP A 27 18.31 11.59 6.97
CA ASP A 27 16.88 11.84 7.19
C ASP A 27 16.29 12.86 6.21
N GLN A 28 16.98 13.98 5.96
CA GLN A 28 16.50 15.01 5.03
C GLN A 28 16.41 14.51 3.57
N ILE A 29 17.32 13.63 3.16
CA ILE A 29 17.32 13.05 1.80
C ILE A 29 16.23 12.00 1.70
N ARG A 30 16.08 11.19 2.76
CA ARG A 30 15.01 10.20 2.89
C ARG A 30 13.64 10.88 2.80
N ASP A 31 13.41 11.96 3.52
CA ASP A 31 12.14 12.70 3.48
C ASP A 31 11.85 13.25 2.08
N LYS A 32 12.86 13.79 1.39
CA LYS A 32 12.72 14.23 0.00
C LYS A 32 12.36 13.08 -0.94
N ALA A 33 13.02 11.93 -0.79
CA ALA A 33 12.73 10.75 -1.59
C ALA A 33 11.32 10.21 -1.33
N ILE A 34 10.89 10.16 -0.06
CA ILE A 34 9.53 9.77 0.33
C ILE A 34 8.51 10.73 -0.28
N ASN A 35 8.72 12.03 -0.20
CA ASN A 35 7.79 13.02 -0.75
C ASN A 35 7.63 12.87 -2.27
N TRP A 36 8.73 12.64 -2.99
CA TRP A 36 8.68 12.42 -4.43
C TRP A 36 7.98 11.09 -4.77
N LEU A 37 8.41 9.99 -4.14
CA LEU A 37 7.88 8.65 -4.37
C LEU A 37 6.41 8.51 -3.97
N SER A 38 5.94 9.26 -2.97
CA SER A 38 4.52 9.26 -2.56
C SER A 38 3.59 9.65 -3.70
N SER A 39 4.06 10.50 -4.63
CA SER A 39 3.28 10.85 -5.83
C SER A 39 3.38 9.82 -6.95
N ALA A 40 4.45 9.02 -7.00
CA ALA A 40 4.70 8.05 -8.06
C ALA A 40 4.13 6.66 -7.71
N ILE A 41 4.17 6.29 -6.43
CA ILE A 41 3.80 4.96 -5.93
C ILE A 41 2.29 4.67 -6.08
N ILE A 42 1.45 5.70 -6.17
CA ILE A 42 -0.01 5.55 -6.41
C ILE A 42 -0.33 4.89 -7.76
N TYR A 43 0.58 4.99 -8.73
CA TYR A 43 0.42 4.39 -10.06
C TYR A 43 0.99 2.98 -10.15
N LYS A 44 1.57 2.46 -9.06
CA LYS A 44 2.11 1.11 -8.99
C LYS A 44 1.05 0.13 -8.52
N ASP A 45 1.23 -1.14 -8.89
CA ASP A 45 0.34 -2.20 -8.44
C ASP A 45 0.39 -2.36 -6.91
N TRP A 46 -0.71 -2.82 -6.32
CA TRP A 46 -0.84 -2.99 -4.86
C TRP A 46 0.30 -3.80 -4.26
N ALA A 47 0.79 -4.81 -5.00
CA ALA A 47 1.89 -5.68 -4.63
C ALA A 47 3.21 -4.91 -4.44
N GLU A 48 3.59 -4.11 -5.45
CA GLU A 48 4.80 -3.28 -5.41
C GLU A 48 4.70 -2.20 -4.32
N ARG A 49 3.50 -1.65 -4.12
CA ARG A 49 3.22 -0.66 -3.05
C ARG A 49 3.45 -1.27 -1.67
N ILE A 50 2.92 -2.46 -1.40
CA ILE A 50 3.10 -3.17 -0.13
C ILE A 50 4.57 -3.53 0.09
N LYS A 51 5.24 -4.10 -0.91
CA LYS A 51 6.66 -4.48 -0.82
C LYS A 51 7.54 -3.28 -0.51
N THR A 52 7.41 -2.20 -1.28
CA THR A 52 8.18 -0.97 -1.08
C THR A 52 7.89 -0.34 0.29
N ALA A 53 6.62 -0.32 0.71
CA ALA A 53 6.24 0.22 2.00
C ALA A 53 6.81 -0.60 3.18
N LYS A 54 6.83 -1.94 3.08
CA LYS A 54 7.46 -2.82 4.08
C LYS A 54 8.97 -2.66 4.09
N GLU A 55 9.61 -2.67 2.92
CA GLU A 55 11.08 -2.53 2.77
C GLU A 55 11.60 -1.26 3.46
N PHE A 56 10.92 -0.14 3.26
CA PHE A 56 11.35 1.15 3.82
C PHE A 56 10.61 1.55 5.10
N ASN A 57 9.77 0.67 5.67
CA ASN A 57 8.95 0.94 6.85
C ASN A 57 8.11 2.24 6.74
N ILE A 58 7.37 2.40 5.64
CA ILE A 58 6.53 3.57 5.36
C ILE A 58 5.07 3.18 5.55
N THR A 59 4.58 3.32 6.79
CA THR A 59 3.26 2.84 7.22
C THR A 59 2.10 3.44 6.42
N ILE A 60 2.24 4.69 5.95
CA ILE A 60 1.19 5.35 5.18
C ILE A 60 0.97 4.68 3.81
N TRP A 61 2.05 4.32 3.11
CA TRP A 61 1.97 3.61 1.83
C TRP A 61 1.39 2.20 2.00
N LEU A 62 1.77 1.53 3.09
CA LEU A 62 1.29 0.20 3.42
C LEU A 62 -0.22 0.22 3.69
N ARG A 63 -0.68 1.18 4.50
CA ARG A 63 -2.10 1.38 4.81
C ARG A 63 -2.91 1.63 3.54
N ASP A 64 -2.47 2.59 2.72
CA ASP A 64 -3.21 2.99 1.53
C ASP A 64 -3.29 1.83 0.53
N ALA A 65 -2.21 1.05 0.39
CA ALA A 65 -2.23 -0.15 -0.44
C ALA A 65 -3.23 -1.22 0.06
N TYR A 66 -3.28 -1.47 1.38
CA TYR A 66 -4.27 -2.41 1.94
C TYR A 66 -5.70 -1.90 1.80
N VAL A 67 -5.95 -0.61 2.00
CA VAL A 67 -7.28 -0.01 1.83
C VAL A 67 -7.76 -0.17 0.38
N ASP A 68 -6.89 0.10 -0.60
CA ASP A 68 -7.23 -0.07 -2.01
C ASP A 68 -7.48 -1.54 -2.35
N LEU A 69 -6.69 -2.45 -1.76
CA LEU A 69 -6.81 -3.89 -1.97
C LEU A 69 -8.14 -4.46 -1.45
N VAL A 70 -8.57 -4.07 -0.24
CA VAL A 70 -9.86 -4.54 0.31
C VAL A 70 -11.06 -3.99 -0.45
N GLN A 71 -10.91 -2.84 -1.12
CA GLN A 71 -11.97 -2.20 -1.92
C GLN A 71 -12.05 -2.70 -3.37
N LYS A 72 -11.03 -3.41 -3.87
CA LYS A 72 -10.97 -3.90 -5.24
C LYS A 72 -12.18 -4.82 -5.53
N ASN A 73 -12.96 -4.57 -6.58
CA ASN A 73 -14.20 -5.33 -6.85
C ASN A 73 -13.99 -6.85 -6.98
N THR A 74 -12.89 -7.27 -7.59
CA THR A 74 -12.51 -8.68 -7.74
C THR A 74 -11.11 -8.89 -7.14
N LEU A 75 -11.01 -9.86 -6.24
CA LEU A 75 -9.74 -10.24 -5.62
C LEU A 75 -9.74 -11.76 -5.44
N SER A 76 -8.87 -12.46 -6.17
CA SER A 76 -8.65 -13.89 -5.97
C SER A 76 -7.60 -14.11 -4.88
N TYR A 77 -7.70 -15.21 -4.14
CA TYR A 77 -6.63 -15.61 -3.22
C TYR A 77 -5.35 -15.93 -3.99
N GLU A 78 -5.48 -16.47 -5.21
CA GLU A 78 -4.35 -16.77 -6.09
C GLU A 78 -3.56 -15.50 -6.44
N ASP A 79 -4.23 -14.36 -6.66
CA ASP A 79 -3.57 -13.08 -6.93
C ASP A 79 -2.72 -12.62 -5.74
N LEU A 80 -3.10 -12.99 -4.51
CA LEU A 80 -2.42 -12.60 -3.28
C LEU A 80 -1.29 -13.55 -2.89
N THR A 81 -1.38 -14.82 -3.30
CA THR A 81 -0.46 -15.87 -2.85
C THR A 81 0.50 -16.33 -3.94
N SER A 82 0.19 -16.08 -5.22
CA SER A 82 1.04 -16.47 -6.36
C SER A 82 1.94 -15.32 -6.82
N GLY A 83 3.13 -15.67 -7.31
CA GLY A 83 4.08 -14.73 -7.92
C GLY A 83 5.17 -14.18 -6.98
N GLU A 84 5.89 -13.17 -7.47
CA GLU A 84 7.04 -12.54 -6.80
C GLU A 84 6.64 -11.76 -5.53
N TYR A 85 5.35 -11.43 -5.39
CA TYR A 85 4.81 -10.57 -4.34
C TYR A 85 3.81 -11.31 -3.44
N SER A 86 4.11 -12.58 -3.13
CA SER A 86 3.27 -13.42 -2.26
C SER A 86 3.12 -12.80 -0.86
N LEU A 87 1.88 -12.65 -0.40
CA LEU A 87 1.57 -12.24 0.95
C LEU A 87 1.50 -13.45 1.88
N GLU A 88 1.86 -13.26 3.15
CA GLU A 88 1.68 -14.28 4.17
C GLU A 88 0.20 -14.61 4.38
N TRP A 89 -0.10 -15.88 4.65
CA TRP A 89 -1.47 -16.37 4.82
C TRP A 89 -2.27 -15.63 5.89
N ASP A 90 -1.63 -15.19 6.98
CA ASP A 90 -2.27 -14.34 7.99
C ASP A 90 -2.75 -13.01 7.41
N THR A 91 -1.90 -12.34 6.61
CA THR A 91 -2.26 -11.08 5.96
C THR A 91 -3.40 -11.29 4.96
N VAL A 92 -3.35 -12.38 4.18
CA VAL A 92 -4.42 -12.75 3.23
C VAL A 92 -5.75 -12.98 3.95
N ALA A 93 -5.74 -13.75 5.04
CA ALA A 93 -6.94 -14.01 5.84
C ALA A 93 -7.54 -12.71 6.40
N LYS A 94 -6.70 -11.82 6.94
CA LYS A 94 -7.13 -10.50 7.44
C LYS A 94 -7.71 -9.62 6.34
N ILE A 95 -7.13 -9.61 5.13
CA ILE A 95 -7.67 -8.86 3.99
C ILE A 95 -9.08 -9.35 3.64
N PHE A 96 -9.29 -10.66 3.53
CA PHE A 96 -10.62 -11.21 3.23
C PHE A 96 -11.62 -10.98 4.37
N PHE A 97 -11.18 -11.05 5.63
CA PHE A 97 -12.02 -10.74 6.79
C PHE A 97 -12.51 -9.29 6.77
N ILE A 98 -11.59 -8.33 6.60
CA ILE A 98 -11.92 -6.89 6.50
C ILE A 98 -12.86 -6.65 5.32
N ARG A 99 -12.57 -7.25 4.17
CA ARG A 99 -13.39 -7.14 2.97
C ARG A 99 -14.83 -7.63 3.22
N ALA A 100 -15.00 -8.76 3.89
CA ALA A 100 -16.32 -9.28 4.25
C ALA A 100 -17.09 -8.29 5.15
N GLN A 101 -16.40 -7.70 6.13
CA GLN A 101 -17.01 -6.69 7.00
C GLN A 101 -17.40 -5.41 6.24
N VAL A 102 -16.53 -4.91 5.36
CA VAL A 102 -16.81 -3.73 4.53
C VAL A 102 -18.00 -3.97 3.59
N LEU A 103 -18.09 -5.16 2.98
CA LEU A 103 -19.23 -5.54 2.13
C LEU A 103 -20.53 -5.68 2.93
N SER A 104 -20.48 -6.27 4.12
CA SER A 104 -21.65 -6.38 5.01
C SER A 104 -22.15 -5.02 5.51
N SER A 105 -21.25 -4.06 5.69
CA SER A 105 -21.57 -2.69 6.09
C SER A 105 -22.12 -1.83 4.93
N GLY A 106 -21.99 -2.31 3.69
CA GLY A 106 -22.35 -1.59 2.46
C GLY A 106 -23.69 -1.98 1.84
N GLN A 107 -24.43 -2.95 2.39
CA GLN A 107 -25.79 -3.30 1.94
C GLN A 107 -26.81 -2.25 2.44
N GLY A 108 -26.77 -1.06 1.83
CA GLY A 108 -27.66 0.05 2.15
C GLY A 108 -27.22 1.35 1.48
N VAL A 109 -27.49 1.47 0.18
CA VAL A 109 -27.66 2.72 -0.62
C VAL A 109 -26.64 3.87 -0.37
N LYS A 110 -25.81 4.13 -1.40
CA LYS A 110 -25.08 5.38 -1.67
C LYS A 110 -24.18 5.91 -0.54
N GLU A 111 -23.06 5.24 -0.25
CA GLU A 111 -22.10 5.76 0.72
C GLU A 111 -20.65 5.35 0.48
N ASN A 112 -20.11 5.67 -0.71
CA ASN A 112 -18.67 5.52 -0.98
C ASN A 112 -17.78 6.22 0.07
N MET A 113 -18.28 7.26 0.74
CA MET A 113 -17.57 8.01 1.79
C MET A 113 -17.52 7.29 3.17
N LYS A 114 -18.50 6.44 3.50
CA LYS A 114 -18.46 5.67 4.77
C LYS A 114 -17.60 4.41 4.63
N SER A 115 -17.65 3.77 3.47
CA SER A 115 -16.90 2.53 3.19
C SER A 115 -15.37 2.72 3.35
N TRP A 116 -14.78 3.81 2.85
CA TRP A 116 -13.32 4.02 2.99
C TRP A 116 -12.88 4.31 4.42
N LYS A 117 -13.70 5.00 5.23
CA LYS A 117 -13.37 5.26 6.64
C LYS A 117 -13.38 3.97 7.44
N VAL A 118 -14.36 3.10 7.19
CA VAL A 118 -14.46 1.78 7.81
C VAL A 118 -13.29 0.89 7.39
N ALA A 119 -13.00 0.81 6.09
CA ALA A 119 -11.85 0.06 5.58
C ALA A 119 -10.54 0.55 6.21
N ARG A 120 -10.32 1.87 6.28
CA ARG A 120 -9.11 2.45 6.88
C ARG A 120 -8.98 2.15 8.37
N ALA A 121 -10.08 2.20 9.12
CA ALA A 121 -10.09 1.87 10.55
C ALA A 121 -9.72 0.40 10.78
N LEU A 122 -10.37 -0.51 10.07
CA LEU A 122 -10.14 -1.95 10.19
C LEU A 122 -8.74 -2.36 9.74
N VAL A 123 -8.20 -1.74 8.68
CA VAL A 123 -6.81 -1.95 8.26
C VAL A 123 -5.83 -1.52 9.35
N ASN A 124 -6.04 -0.36 9.98
CA ASN A 124 -5.18 0.06 11.09
C ASN A 124 -5.24 -0.93 12.24
N GLU A 125 -6.44 -1.37 12.60
CA GLU A 125 -6.68 -2.29 13.72
C GLU A 125 -6.07 -3.67 13.51
N HIS A 126 -6.31 -4.28 12.34
CA HIS A 126 -5.97 -5.68 12.13
C HIS A 126 -4.67 -5.90 11.35
N LEU A 127 -4.29 -4.99 10.46
CA LEU A 127 -3.13 -5.15 9.56
C LEU A 127 -1.91 -4.32 9.95
N LEU A 128 -2.04 -3.25 10.73
CA LEU A 128 -0.91 -2.37 11.09
C LEU A 128 -0.52 -2.41 12.57
N ASN A 129 -1.45 -2.73 13.48
CA ASN A 129 -1.15 -2.75 14.93
C ASN A 129 -0.54 -4.07 15.44
N ASN A 130 -0.42 -5.10 14.60
CA ASN A 130 0.11 -6.43 14.95
C ASN A 130 1.33 -6.85 14.11
N SER A 131 2.15 -5.88 13.64
CA SER A 131 3.42 -6.14 12.93
C SER A 131 4.62 -5.84 13.81
#